data_AF-A0AAW2HFX0-F1
#
_entry.id   AF-A0AAW2HFX0-F1
#
_cell.length_a   1.000
_cell.length_b   1.000
_cell.length_c   1.000
_cell.angle_alpha   90.00
_cell.angle_beta   90.00
_cell.angle_gamma   90.00
#
_symmetry.space_group_name_H-M   'P 1'
#
loop_
_entity.id
_entity.type
_entity.pdbx_description
1 polymer ?
#
loop_
_entity_poly.entity_id
_entity_poly.type
_entity_poly.pdbx_seq_one_letter_code
_entity_poly.pdbx_strand_id
1 'polypeptide(L)'
;MGAEFGNLIRIVGITYYTLSPYEQKALAGVLNPGFKNVLRRARESLFIMGVPAAFVYILVTSANEYHRKLHRKNPADYANDV
;
A
#
# COMPACT_ATOMS: atom_id res chain seq x y z
N MET A 1 -10.88 15.68 29.80
CA MET A 1 -11.42 17.00 29.46
C MET A 1 -11.17 17.22 27.98
N GLY A 2 -12.19 17.02 27.14
CA GLY A 2 -12.08 17.02 25.68
C GLY A 2 -13.15 17.90 25.05
N ALA A 3 -12.99 18.26 23.77
CA ALA A 3 -13.96 19.09 23.07
C ALA A 3 -15.30 18.33 22.94
N GLU A 4 -16.39 19.01 23.33
CA GLU A 4 -17.76 18.49 23.23
C GLU A 4 -18.47 19.07 22.00
N PHE A 5 -19.45 18.34 21.48
CA PHE A 5 -20.33 18.86 20.42
C PHE A 5 -20.98 20.16 20.89
N GLY A 6 -20.80 21.23 20.10
CA GLY A 6 -21.19 22.60 20.45
C GLY A 6 -20.01 23.53 20.74
N ASN A 7 -18.85 23.01 21.17
CA ASN A 7 -17.64 23.78 21.48
C ASN A 7 -16.43 23.40 20.59
N LEU A 8 -16.69 22.89 19.38
CA LEU A 8 -15.65 22.39 18.48
C LEU A 8 -14.97 23.52 17.70
N ILE A 9 -15.76 24.25 16.92
CA ILE A 9 -15.27 25.25 15.97
C ILE A 9 -16.40 26.21 15.60
N ARG A 10 -16.05 27.47 15.29
CA ARG A 10 -17.00 28.45 14.74
C ARG A 10 -17.02 28.35 13.21
N ILE A 11 -18.17 27.96 12.65
CA ILE A 11 -18.43 27.91 11.20
C ILE A 11 -19.59 28.86 10.91
N VAL A 12 -19.48 29.70 9.87
CA VAL A 12 -20.50 30.68 9.48
C VAL A 12 -20.75 30.58 7.99
N GLY A 13 -22.03 30.61 7.56
CA GLY A 13 -22.40 30.75 6.15
C GLY A 13 -22.32 29.49 5.29
N ILE A 14 -22.35 28.28 5.88
CA ILE A 14 -22.35 27.02 5.13
C ILE A 14 -23.71 26.32 5.29
N THR A 15 -24.32 25.95 4.16
CA THR A 15 -25.56 25.18 4.11
C THR A 15 -25.27 23.79 3.54
N TYR A 16 -25.70 22.74 4.25
CA TYR A 16 -25.53 21.35 3.83
C TYR A 16 -26.88 20.76 3.43
N TYR A 17 -26.90 19.94 2.39
CA TYR A 17 -28.08 19.22 1.93
C TYR A 17 -27.83 17.73 1.97
N THR A 18 -28.82 16.97 2.44
CA THR A 18 -28.75 15.51 2.57
C THR A 18 -30.08 14.90 2.18
N LEU A 19 -30.04 13.74 1.51
CA LEU A 19 -31.23 12.94 1.20
C LEU A 19 -31.42 11.83 2.25
N SER A 20 -32.67 11.40 2.46
CA SER A 20 -32.95 10.27 3.34
C SER A 20 -32.26 8.99 2.83
N PRO A 21 -31.68 8.14 3.71
CA PRO A 21 -31.04 6.89 3.28
C PRO A 21 -31.97 5.96 2.49
N TYR A 22 -33.28 6.00 2.77
CA TYR A 22 -34.28 5.19 2.07
C TYR A 22 -34.55 5.65 0.63
N GLU A 23 -34.14 6.87 0.28
CA GLU A 23 -34.27 7.43 -1.07
C GLU A 23 -32.98 7.29 -1.89
N GLN A 24 -31.89 6.86 -1.26
CA GLN A 24 -30.58 6.69 -1.89
C GLN A 24 -30.30 5.24 -2.27
N LYS A 25 -29.49 5.04 -3.31
CA LYS A 25 -28.94 3.71 -3.64
C LYS A 25 -27.68 3.50 -2.82
N ALA A 26 -27.64 2.44 -2.00
CA ALA A 26 -26.49 2.13 -1.14
C ALA A 26 -25.16 1.98 -1.90
N LEU A 27 -25.22 1.47 -3.13
CA LEU A 27 -24.06 1.22 -4.00
C LEU A 27 -24.11 2.06 -5.29
N ALA A 28 -24.59 3.30 -5.19
CA ALA A 28 -24.57 4.22 -6.31
C ALA A 28 -23.14 4.40 -6.85
N GLY A 29 -22.96 4.19 -8.16
CA GLY A 29 -21.70 4.49 -8.84
C GLY A 29 -20.53 3.56 -8.54
N VAL A 30 -20.75 2.34 -8.04
CA VAL A 30 -19.66 1.37 -7.76
C VAL A 30 -18.79 1.09 -8.99
N LEU A 31 -19.40 0.82 -10.15
CA LEU A 31 -18.64 0.52 -11.37
C LEU A 31 -18.12 1.80 -12.05
N ASN A 32 -18.97 2.83 -12.16
CA ASN A 32 -18.60 4.13 -12.69
C ASN A 32 -19.21 5.21 -11.79
N PRO A 33 -18.43 6.01 -11.06
CA PRO A 33 -16.97 6.18 -11.13
C PRO A 33 -16.13 5.36 -10.12
N GLY A 34 -16.75 4.55 -9.25
CA GLY A 34 -16.09 3.90 -8.10
C GLY A 34 -14.85 3.09 -8.47
N PHE A 35 -14.97 2.19 -9.46
CA PHE A 35 -13.83 1.39 -9.94
C PHE A 35 -12.69 2.25 -10.48
N LYS A 36 -13.01 3.29 -11.27
CA LYS A 36 -12.01 4.23 -11.78
C LYS A 36 -11.28 4.95 -10.65
N ASN A 37 -12.00 5.32 -9.60
CA ASN A 37 -11.41 5.95 -8.42
C ASN A 37 -10.52 5.01 -7.62
N VAL A 38 -10.90 3.73 -7.49
CA VAL A 38 -10.04 2.71 -6.86
C VAL A 38 -8.75 2.54 -7.65
N LEU A 39 -8.84 2.42 -8.97
CA LEU A 39 -7.65 2.30 -9.82
C LEU A 39 -6.74 3.53 -9.72
N ARG A 40 -7.32 4.74 -9.71
CA ARG A 40 -6.56 5.99 -9.50
C ARG A 40 -5.81 5.96 -8.17
N ARG A 41 -6.48 5.62 -7.06
CA ARG A 41 -5.87 5.54 -5.72
C ARG A 41 -4.78 4.46 -5.64
N ALA A 42 -5.00 3.31 -6.27
CA ALA A 42 -4.02 2.25 -6.33
C ALA A 42 -2.76 2.71 -7.09
N ARG A 43 -2.93 3.40 -8.21
CA ARG A 43 -1.81 3.95 -8.99
C ARG A 43 -1.01 5.00 -8.21
N GLU A 44 -1.70 5.88 -7.46
CA GLU A 44 -1.05 6.91 -6.64
C GLU A 44 -0.18 6.32 -5.53
N SER A 45 -0.61 5.20 -4.93
CA SER A 45 0.13 4.52 -3.85
C SER A 45 1.17 3.52 -4.34
N LEU A 46 1.08 3.07 -5.60
CA LEU A 46 1.92 2.00 -6.15
C LEU A 46 3.41 2.34 -6.09
N PHE A 47 3.83 3.58 -6.36
CA PHE A 47 5.26 3.91 -6.30
C PHE A 47 5.76 4.09 -4.87
N ILE A 48 4.92 4.63 -3.99
CA ILE A 48 5.28 4.88 -2.59
C ILE A 48 5.48 3.55 -1.85
N MET A 49 4.60 2.57 -2.08
CA MET A 49 4.68 1.26 -1.40
C MET A 49 5.38 0.18 -2.24
N GLY A 50 5.19 0.19 -3.56
CA GLY A 50 5.71 -0.86 -4.44
C GLY A 50 7.22 -0.81 -4.63
N VAL A 51 7.82 0.38 -4.74
CA VAL A 51 9.28 0.53 -4.88
C VAL A 51 10.03 -0.04 -3.67
N PRO A 52 9.75 0.35 -2.41
CA PRO A 52 10.45 -0.22 -1.26
C PRO A 52 10.16 -1.72 -1.09
N ALA A 53 8.93 -2.18 -1.34
CA ALA A 53 8.60 -3.59 -1.28
C ALA A 53 9.41 -4.42 -2.29
N ALA A 54 9.52 -3.95 -3.53
CA ALA A 54 10.31 -4.60 -4.57
C ALA A 54 11.80 -4.62 -4.20
N PHE A 55 12.32 -3.52 -3.65
CA PHE A 55 13.71 -3.44 -3.21
C PHE A 55 14.03 -4.47 -2.12
N VAL A 56 13.19 -4.55 -1.09
CA VAL A 56 13.36 -5.55 -0.02
C VAL A 56 13.29 -6.96 -0.57
N TYR A 57 12.36 -7.24 -1.48
CA TYR A 57 12.24 -8.55 -2.11
C TYR A 57 13.52 -8.95 -2.86
N ILE A 58 14.07 -8.04 -3.68
CA ILE A 58 15.31 -8.28 -4.43
C ILE A 58 16.49 -8.49 -3.47
N LEU A 59 16.59 -7.71 -2.40
CA LEU A 59 17.67 -7.84 -1.42
C LEU A 59 17.62 -9.21 -0.73
N VAL A 60 16.46 -9.61 -0.21
CA VAL A 60 16.29 -10.87 0.52
C VAL A 60 16.55 -12.07 -0.38
N THR A 61 16.04 -12.05 -1.61
CA THR A 61 16.27 -13.14 -2.57
C THR A 61 17.75 -13.25 -2.94
N SER A 62 18.41 -12.13 -3.22
CA SER A 62 19.84 -12.09 -3.55
C SER A 62 20.71 -12.57 -2.38
N ALA A 63 20.40 -12.13 -1.15
CA ALA A 63 21.11 -12.53 0.05
C ALA A 63 21.00 -14.04 0.29
N ASN A 64 19.80 -14.61 0.14
CA ASN A 64 19.57 -16.04 0.28
C ASN A 64 20.31 -16.86 -0.78
N GLU A 65 20.32 -16.39 -2.04
CA GLU A 65 21.06 -17.06 -3.11
C GLU A 65 22.57 -17.02 -2.86
N TYR A 66 23.10 -15.87 -2.45
CA TYR A 66 24.50 -15.71 -2.12
C TYR A 66 24.93 -16.58 -0.93
N HIS A 67 24.13 -16.60 0.13
CA HIS A 67 24.35 -17.47 1.29
C HIS A 67 24.41 -18.95 0.87
N ARG A 68 23.46 -19.40 0.03
CA ARG A 68 23.47 -20.77 -0.51
C ARG A 68 24.72 -21.08 -1.34
N LYS A 69 25.25 -20.11 -2.10
CA LYS A 69 26.48 -20.27 -2.89
C LYS A 69 27.71 -20.41 -1.98
N LEU A 70 27.82 -19.60 -0.93
CA LEU A 70 28.94 -19.65 0.02
C LEU A 70 29.03 -20.97 0.79
N HIS A 71 27.90 -21.59 1.11
CA HIS A 71 27.89 -22.89 1.80
C HIS A 71 28.24 -24.07 0.88
N ARG A 72 28.38 -23.87 -0.43
CA ARG A 72 28.83 -24.91 -1.35
C ARG A 72 30.36 -24.96 -1.35
N LYS A 73 30.90 -26.17 -1.30
CA LYS A 73 32.34 -26.40 -1.46
C LYS A 73 32.79 -25.92 -2.83
N ASN A 74 33.90 -25.19 -2.88
CA ASN A 74 34.53 -24.79 -4.13
C ASN A 74 35.44 -25.94 -4.62
N PRO A 75 35.16 -26.55 -5.79
CA PRO A 75 35.99 -27.64 -6.31
C PRO A 75 37.43 -27.21 -6.61
N ALA A 76 37.68 -25.92 -6.87
CA ALA A 76 39.03 -25.41 -7.14
C ALA A 76 39.96 -25.46 -5.91
N ASP A 77 39.41 -25.50 -4.69
CA ASP A 77 40.21 -25.53 -3.46
C ASP A 77 40.89 -26.90 -3.23
N TYR A 78 40.40 -27.96 -3.89
CA TYR A 78 40.91 -29.33 -3.76
C TYR A 78 41.75 -29.78 -4.96
N ALA A 79 42.05 -28.88 -5.92
CA ALA A 79 42.72 -29.25 -7.17
C ALA A 79 44.22 -29.60 -7.01
N ASN A 80 44.85 -29.14 -5.93
CA ASN A 80 46.29 -29.33 -5.64
C ASN A 80 46.55 -30.14 -4.36
N ASP A 81 45.53 -30.78 -3.80
CA ASP A 81 45.66 -31.62 -2.61
C ASP A 81 46.04 -33.04 -3.08
N VAL A 82 47.35 -33.28 -3.21
CA VAL A 82 47.99 -34.55 -3.63
C VAL A 82 48.97 -35.00 -2.57
#